data_AF-A0A0K0FEG0-F1
#
_entry.id   AF-A0A0K0FEG0-F1
#
_cell.length_a   1.000
_cell.length_b   1.000
_cell.length_c   1.000
_cell.angle_alpha   90.00
_cell.angle_beta   90.00
_cell.angle_gamma   90.00
#
_symmetry.space_group_name_H-M   'P 1'
#
loop_
_entity.id
_entity.type
_entity.pdbx_description
1 polymer ?
#
loop_
_entity_poly.entity_id
_entity_poly.type
_entity_poly.pdbx_seq_one_letter_code
_entity_poly.pdbx_strand_id
1 'polypeptide(L)'
;MRQRGDTTFIDILNNLRVGKLTNDQLAVLLRKKEEYRGENNSDLGKIMHILPTNKLVDEYNEEVLNYYKNDVGVIVHTIKATDEITF
;
A
#
# COMPACT_ATOMS: atom_id res chain seq x y z
N MET A 1 6.55 -18.82 5.91
CA MET A 1 7.37 -18.55 4.70
C MET A 1 7.47 -17.05 4.46
N ARG A 2 6.34 -16.33 4.34
CA ARG A 2 6.32 -14.88 4.04
C ARG A 2 6.81 -13.98 5.19
N GLN A 3 6.59 -14.36 6.45
CA GLN A 3 7.05 -13.59 7.64
C GLN A 3 8.04 -14.37 8.53
N ARG A 4 8.87 -15.26 7.98
CA ARG A 4 9.69 -16.23 8.76
C ARG A 4 10.60 -15.62 9.84
N GLY A 5 10.93 -14.33 9.75
CA GLY A 5 11.78 -13.63 10.74
C GLY A 5 11.04 -13.07 11.96
N ASP A 6 9.70 -13.10 12.00
CA ASP A 6 8.92 -12.50 13.08
C ASP A 6 7.78 -13.42 13.52
N THR A 7 8.05 -14.21 14.58
CA THR A 7 7.08 -15.14 15.16
C THR A 7 5.89 -14.42 15.77
N THR A 8 6.10 -13.24 16.37
CA THR A 8 5.04 -12.42 16.97
C THR A 8 4.05 -11.95 15.90
N PHE A 9 4.55 -11.50 14.75
CA PHE A 9 3.70 -11.05 13.66
C PHE A 9 2.95 -12.22 13.00
N ILE A 10 3.58 -13.39 12.86
CA ILE A 10 2.90 -14.61 12.40
C ILE A 10 1.69 -14.94 13.30
N ASP A 11 1.87 -14.89 14.62
CA ASP A 11 0.81 -15.22 15.56
C ASP A 11 -0.35 -14.21 15.52
N ILE A 12 -0.05 -12.92 15.37
CA ILE A 12 -1.07 -11.88 15.16
C ILE A 12 -1.90 -12.19 13.90
N LEU A 13 -1.25 -12.49 12.77
CA LEU A 13 -1.94 -12.77 11.51
C LEU A 13 -2.79 -14.05 11.58
N ASN A 14 -2.30 -15.09 12.25
CA ASN A 14 -3.03 -16.33 12.45
C ASN A 14 -4.28 -16.12 13.30
N ASN A 15 -4.17 -15.35 14.38
CA ASN A 15 -5.30 -15.04 15.26
C ASN A 15 -6.31 -14.12 14.59
N LEU A 16 -5.85 -13.13 13.81
CA LEU A 16 -6.72 -12.27 13.01
C LEU A 16 -7.56 -13.09 12.01
N ARG A 17 -6.92 -14.05 11.32
CA ARG A 17 -7.57 -14.91 10.32
C ARG A 17 -8.75 -15.71 10.89
N VAL A 18 -8.66 -16.15 12.15
CA VAL A 18 -9.69 -16.98 12.80
C VAL A 18 -10.61 -16.18 13.73
N GLY A 19 -10.50 -14.84 13.73
CA GLY A 19 -11.33 -13.97 14.57
C GLY A 19 -11.01 -14.04 16.07
N LYS A 20 -9.79 -14.43 16.44
CA LYS A 20 -9.32 -14.55 17.85
C LYS A 20 -8.26 -13.52 18.20
N LEU A 21 -8.34 -12.32 17.63
CA LEU A 21 -7.41 -11.24 17.91
C LEU A 21 -7.54 -10.79 19.37
N THR A 22 -6.45 -10.77 20.13
CA THR A 22 -6.47 -10.25 21.50
C THR A 22 -6.31 -8.72 21.54
N ASN A 23 -6.69 -8.10 22.66
CA ASN A 23 -6.51 -6.65 22.85
C ASN A 23 -5.03 -6.23 22.74
N ASP A 24 -4.10 -7.04 23.27
CA ASP A 24 -2.66 -6.76 23.17
C ASP A 24 -2.17 -6.83 21.73
N GLN A 25 -2.64 -7.81 20.96
CA GLN A 25 -2.32 -7.94 19.54
C GLN A 25 -2.91 -6.78 18.73
N LEU A 26 -4.11 -6.33 19.06
CA LEU A 26 -4.71 -5.13 18.46
C LEU A 26 -3.90 -3.87 18.80
N ALA A 27 -3.46 -3.71 20.04
CA ALA A 27 -2.63 -2.59 20.46
C ALA A 27 -1.30 -2.54 19.68
N VAL A 28 -0.67 -3.70 19.41
CA VAL A 28 0.52 -3.79 18.57
C VAL A 28 0.24 -3.29 17.15
N LEU A 29 -0.87 -3.70 16.54
CA LEU A 29 -1.25 -3.26 15.19
C LEU A 29 -1.53 -1.75 15.14
N LEU A 30 -2.25 -1.21 16.14
CA LEU A 30 -2.55 0.21 16.23
C LEU A 30 -1.29 1.06 16.42
N ARG A 31 -0.35 0.61 17.26
CA ARG A 31 0.95 1.28 17.43
C ARG A 31 1.73 1.31 16.11
N LYS A 32 1.77 0.18 15.39
CA LYS A 32 2.46 0.10 14.08
C LYS A 32 1.85 1.03 13.03
N LYS A 33 0.52 1.21 13.04
CA LYS A 33 -0.16 2.18 12.18
C LYS A 33 0.32 3.61 12.43
N GLU A 34 0.47 4.02 13.68
CA GLU A 34 0.95 5.36 14.02
C GLU A 34 2.45 5.51 13.73
N GLU A 35 3.27 4.47 13.90
CA GLU A 35 4.68 4.48 13.50
C GLU A 35 4.87 4.67 11.97
N TYR A 36 3.96 4.15 11.15
CA TYR A 36 3.97 4.30 9.70
C TYR A 36 3.25 5.56 9.19
N ARG A 37 2.58 6.32 10.06
CA ARG A 37 2.24 7.72 9.76
C ARG A 37 3.51 8.55 9.82
N GLY A 38 4.39 8.33 8.85
CA GLY A 38 5.57 9.15 8.61
C GLY A 38 5.13 10.61 8.46
N GLU A 39 5.89 11.50 9.09
CA GLU A 39 5.56 12.89 9.39
C GLU A 39 5.36 13.80 8.16
N ASN A 40 5.42 13.30 6.93
CA ASN A 40 5.38 14.15 5.74
C ASN A 40 4.60 13.51 4.59
N ASN A 41 3.82 14.33 3.88
CA ASN A 41 3.19 14.03 2.58
C ASN A 41 4.20 13.63 1.46
N SER A 42 5.49 13.41 1.78
CA SER A 42 6.58 13.14 0.83
C SER A 42 6.70 11.68 0.37
N ASP A 43 5.85 10.79 0.86
CA ASP A 43 5.87 9.35 0.51
C ASP A 43 4.84 8.97 -0.56
N LEU A 44 4.18 9.99 -1.13
CA LEU A 44 3.21 9.83 -2.20
C LEU A 44 3.86 9.11 -3.41
N GLY A 45 3.36 7.92 -3.73
CA GLY A 45 3.92 7.06 -4.78
C GLY A 45 5.21 6.30 -4.43
N LYS A 46 5.75 6.39 -3.20
CA LYS A 46 6.90 5.60 -2.74
C LYS A 46 6.52 4.31 -2.04
N ILE A 47 5.31 4.26 -1.48
CA ILE A 47 4.77 3.12 -0.73
C ILE A 47 3.52 2.62 -1.45
N MET A 48 3.30 1.30 -1.44
CA MET A 48 2.08 0.71 -1.98
C MET A 48 0.93 0.84 -0.97
N HIS A 49 -0.18 1.45 -1.40
CA HIS A 49 -1.40 1.55 -0.62
C HIS A 49 -2.39 0.44 -1.03
N ILE A 50 -2.95 -0.26 -0.04
CA ILE A 50 -4.04 -1.21 -0.24
C ILE A 50 -5.32 -0.54 0.22
N LEU A 51 -6.28 -0.37 -0.68
CA LEU A 51 -7.50 0.38 -0.44
C LEU A 51 -8.74 -0.52 -0.55
N PRO A 52 -9.83 -0.23 0.20
CA PRO A 52 -10.99 -1.12 0.25
C PRO A 52 -11.81 -1.21 -1.05
N THR A 53 -11.74 -0.20 -1.92
CA THR A 53 -12.58 -0.14 -3.14
C THR A 53 -11.78 0.33 -4.35
N ASN A 54 -12.19 -0.11 -5.54
CA ASN A 54 -11.57 0.34 -6.79
C ASN A 54 -11.67 1.86 -6.96
N LYS A 55 -12.79 2.47 -6.57
CA LYS A 55 -12.95 3.92 -6.62
C LYS A 55 -11.85 4.64 -5.82
N LEU A 56 -11.55 4.18 -4.60
CA LEU A 56 -10.47 4.75 -3.79
C LEU A 56 -9.09 4.49 -4.42
N VAL A 57 -8.91 3.33 -5.06
CA VAL A 57 -7.68 3.02 -5.82
C VAL A 57 -7.49 3.98 -6.98
N ASP A 58 -8.54 4.23 -7.76
CA ASP A 58 -8.51 5.12 -8.92
C ASP A 58 -8.20 6.56 -8.48
N GLU A 59 -8.90 7.05 -7.44
CA GLU A 59 -8.68 8.38 -6.86
C GLU A 59 -7.23 8.54 -6.36
N TYR A 60 -6.70 7.56 -5.62
CA TYR A 60 -5.32 7.60 -5.14
C TYR A 60 -4.29 7.56 -6.28
N ASN A 61 -4.53 6.73 -7.30
CA ASN A 61 -3.63 6.64 -8.45
C ASN A 61 -3.61 7.93 -9.27
N GLU A 62 -4.76 8.60 -9.41
CA GLU A 62 -4.85 9.93 -10.03
C GLU A 62 -4.07 10.98 -9.24
N GLU A 63 -4.18 10.97 -7.91
CA GLU A 63 -3.43 11.87 -7.02
C GLU A 63 -1.91 11.67 -7.20
N VAL A 64 -1.44 10.42 -7.19
CA VAL A 64 -0.02 10.09 -7.42
C VAL A 64 0.45 10.53 -8.79
N LEU A 65 -0.36 10.29 -9.83
CA LEU A 65 -0.03 10.71 -11.19
C LEU A 65 0.09 12.23 -11.31
N ASN A 66 -0.82 12.97 -10.67
CA ASN A 66 -0.82 14.43 -10.67
C ASN A 66 0.38 15.00 -9.93
N TYR A 67 0.77 14.41 -8.79
CA TYR A 67 1.99 14.79 -8.06
C TYR A 67 3.24 14.69 -8.95
N TYR A 68 3.43 13.56 -9.64
CA TYR A 68 4.60 13.40 -10.51
C TYR A 68 4.56 14.34 -11.73
N LYS A 69 3.40 14.56 -12.33
CA LYS A 69 3.25 15.47 -13.48
C LYS A 69 3.50 16.93 -13.11
N ASN A 70 2.89 17.39 -12.01
CA ASN A 70 2.78 18.81 -11.70
C ASN A 70 3.86 19.28 -10.73
N ASP A 71 4.19 18.48 -9.71
CA ASP A 71 5.08 18.91 -8.63
C ASP A 71 6.52 18.47 -8.86
N VAL A 72 6.72 17.28 -9.45
CA VAL A 72 8.06 16.73 -9.76
C VAL A 72 8.50 17.07 -11.19
N GLY A 73 7.55 17.26 -12.11
CA GLY A 73 7.84 17.58 -13.52
C GLY A 73 8.31 16.40 -14.36
N VAL A 74 7.90 15.18 -14.03
CA VAL A 74 8.26 13.97 -14.79
C VAL A 74 7.35 13.80 -16.00
N ILE A 75 7.91 13.38 -17.14
CA ILE A 75 7.12 13.03 -18.33
C ILE A 75 6.59 11.61 -18.16
N VAL A 76 5.27 11.46 -18.11
CA VAL A 76 4.62 10.14 -18.00
C VAL A 76 4.18 9.65 -19.37
N HIS A 77 4.68 8.48 -19.76
CA HIS A 77 4.31 7.82 -21.01
C HIS A 77 3.31 6.70 -20.74
N THR A 78 2.27 6.60 -21.58
CA THR A 78 1.34 5.47 -21.58
C THR A 78 1.76 4.48 -22.65
N ILE A 79 2.19 3.28 -22.25
CA ILE A 79 2.45 2.18 -23.16
C ILE A 79 1.15 1.37 -23.29
N LYS A 80 0.61 1.28 -24.51
CA LYS A 80 -0.45 0.33 -24.82
C LYS A 80 0.21 -0.90 -25.42
N ALA A 81 0.35 -1.96 -24.64
CA ALA A 81 0.77 -3.25 -25.15
C ALA A 81 -0.43 -3.88 -25.88
N THR A 82 -0.24 -4.21 -27.16
CA THR A 82 -1.16 -5.02 -27.95
C THR A 82 -0.47 -6.34 -28.27
N ASP A 83 -1.18 -7.46 -28.15
CA ASP A 83 -0.62 -8.79 -28.43
C ASP A 83 -0.37 -9.04 -29.94
N GLU A 84 -0.75 -8.10 -30.81
CA GLU A 84 -0.58 -8.21 -32.25
C GLU A 84 0.71 -7.51 -32.73
N ILE A 85 1.64 -8.30 -33.28
CA ILE A 85 2.73 -7.81 -34.12
C ILE A 85 2.11 -7.47 -35.48
N THR A 86 1.94 -6.18 -35.77
CA THR A 86 1.53 -5.72 -37.11
C THR A 86 2.76 -5.71 -38.02
N PHE A 87 2.77 -6.56 -39.05
CA PHE A 87 3.78 -6.57 -40.13
C PHE A 87 3.37 -5.63 -41.27
#